data_AF-A0A2H0DSI3-F1
#
_entry.id   AF-A0A2H0DSI3-F1
#
_cell.length_a   1.000
_cell.length_b   1.000
_cell.length_c   1.000
_cell.angle_alpha   90.00
_cell.angle_beta   90.00
_cell.angle_gamma   90.00
#
_symmetry.space_group_name_H-M   'P 1'
#
loop_
_entity.id
_entity.type
_entity.pdbx_description
1 polymer ?
#
loop_
_entity_poly.entity_id
_entity_poly.type
_entity_poly.pdbx_seq_one_letter_code
_entity_poly.pdbx_strand_id
1 'polypeptide(L)' 'MIVPCRDIVRRLAEGEYDNAPLWKRVGLRVHFAMCWPCGLFARQMELLGKAARRRWGMAPDPARVEALRRRIRD' A
#
# COMPACT_ATOMS: atom_id res chain seq x y z
N MET A 1 14.24 -4.23 16.21
CA MET A 1 14.68 -5.47 15.52
C MET A 1 14.70 -5.21 14.04
N ILE A 2 15.86 -5.30 13.39
CA ILE A 2 16.00 -5.07 11.95
C ILE A 2 15.37 -6.28 11.24
N VAL A 3 14.19 -6.09 10.65
CA VAL A 3 13.52 -7.12 9.84
C VAL A 3 14.37 -7.36 8.59
N PRO A 4 14.70 -8.62 8.25
CA PRO A 4 15.53 -8.91 7.09
C PRO A 4 14.80 -8.52 5.79
N CYS A 5 15.54 -8.01 4.80
CA CYS A 5 14.99 -7.52 3.54
C CYS A 5 14.13 -8.57 2.82
N ARG A 6 14.48 -9.86 2.91
CA ARG A 6 13.71 -10.98 2.35
C ARG A 6 12.28 -11.03 2.90
N ASP A 7 12.12 -10.85 4.20
CA ASP A 7 10.80 -10.87 4.83
C ASP A 7 10.00 -9.61 4.47
N ILE A 8 10.67 -8.47 4.35
CA ILE A 8 10.04 -7.22 3.89
C ILE A 8 9.48 -7.38 2.48
N VAL A 9 10.30 -7.89 1.55
CA VAL A 9 9.92 -8.13 0.15
C VAL A 9 8.77 -9.12 0.06
N ARG A 10 8.85 -10.26 0.76
CA ARG A 10 7.79 -11.29 0.78
C ARG A 10 6.45 -10.70 1.19
N ARG A 11 6.40 -10.08 2.37
CA ARG A 11 5.18 -9.49 2.91
C ARG A 11 4.62 -8.36 2.04
N LEU A 12 5.49 -7.66 1.30
CA LEU A 12 5.08 -6.61 0.36
C LEU A 12 4.42 -7.20 -0.88
N ALA A 13 4.96 -8.31 -1.41
CA ALA A 13 4.37 -9.05 -2.51
C ALA A 13 3.03 -9.71 -2.13
N GLU A 14 2.90 -10.18 -0.89
CA GLU A 14 1.69 -10.80 -0.36
C GLU A 14 0.57 -9.80 -0.01
N GLY A 15 0.83 -8.49 -0.10
CA GLY A 15 -0.16 -7.46 0.21
C GLY A 15 -0.51 -7.35 1.70
N GLU A 16 0.27 -7.97 2.59
CA GLU A 16 0.02 -7.96 4.05
C GLU A 16 -0.03 -6.54 4.63
N TYR A 17 0.57 -5.57 3.95
CA TYR A 17 0.69 -4.19 4.43
C TYR A 17 -0.52 -3.30 4.11
N ASP A 18 -1.28 -3.63 3.07
CA ASP A 18 -2.49 -2.89 2.73
C ASP A 18 -3.55 -3.03 3.83
N ASN A 19 -3.51 -4.11 4.61
CA ASN A 19 -4.40 -4.36 5.75
C ASN A 19 -3.71 -4.30 7.13
N ALA A 20 -2.43 -3.93 7.19
CA ALA A 20 -1.68 -3.93 8.44
C ALA A 20 -2.05 -2.74 9.36
N PRO A 21 -1.99 -2.93 10.70
CA PRO A 21 -2.07 -1.85 11.68
C PRO A 21 -1.09 -0.71 11.39
N LEU A 22 -1.49 0.53 11.67
CA LEU A 22 -0.71 1.74 11.37
C LEU A 22 0.73 1.68 11.89
N TRP A 23 0.96 1.14 13.08
CA TRP A 23 2.30 0.99 13.66
C TRP A 23 3.21 0.06 12.85
N LYS A 24 2.67 -1.01 12.24
CA LYS A 24 3.43 -1.89 11.33
C LYS A 24 3.82 -1.13 10.07
N ARG A 25 2.94 -0.28 9.53
CA ARG A 25 3.23 0.55 8.35
C ARG A 25 4.36 1.56 8.61
N VAL A 26 4.44 2.12 9.81
CA VAL A 26 5.51 3.05 10.20
C VAL A 26 6.88 2.35 10.22
N GLY A 27 6.97 1.16 10.83
CA GLY A 27 8.23 0.40 10.87
C GLY A 27 8.79 0.07 9.48
N LEU A 28 7.92 -0.16 8.50
CA LEU A 28 8.32 -0.39 7.11
C LEU A 28 8.79 0.87 6.39
N ARG A 29 8.13 2.01 6.62
CA ARG A 29 8.61 3.28 6.05
C ARG A 29 10.02 3.60 6.53
N VAL A 30 10.32 3.31 7.79
CA VAL A 30 11.68 3.42 8.33
C VAL A 30 12.64 2.48 7.59
N HIS A 31 12.27 1.21 7.40
CA HIS A 31 13.11 0.27 6.64
C HIS A 31 13.33 0.72 5.18
N PHE A 32 12.31 1.22 4.49
CA PHE A 32 12.45 1.72 3.11
C PHE A 32 13.32 2.97 3.02
N ALA A 33 13.29 3.83 4.05
CA ALA A 33 14.18 5.00 4.13
C ALA A 33 15.64 4.59 4.38
N MET A 34 15.89 3.47 5.06
CA MET A 34 17.23 2.98 5.38
C MET A 34 17.79 1.99 4.34
N CYS A 35 16.92 1.32 3.59
CA CYS A 35 17.30 0.30 2.60
C CYS A 35 16.79 0.70 1.21
N TRP A 36 17.67 1.31 0.43
CA TRP A 36 17.38 1.77 -0.93
C TRP A 36 16.76 0.67 -1.84
N PRO A 37 17.29 -0.57 -1.89
CA PRO A 37 16.67 -1.63 -2.70
C PRO A 37 15.23 -1.94 -2.31
N CYS A 38 14.92 -1.96 -1.01
CA CYS A 38 13.55 -2.20 -0.54
C CYS A 38 12.63 -1.01 -0.85
N GLY A 39 13.14 0.23 -0.80
CA GLY A 39 12.41 1.42 -1.24
C GLY A 39 12.06 1.37 -2.74
N LEU A 40 13.00 0.93 -3.59
CA LEU A 40 12.75 0.73 -5.03
C LEU A 40 11.69 -0.35 -5.28
N PHE A 41 11.79 -1.49 -4.60
CA PHE A 41 10.82 -2.57 -4.73
C PHE A 41 9.42 -2.14 -4.29
N ALA A 42 9.31 -1.38 -3.20
CA ALA A 42 8.05 -0.78 -2.75
C ALA A 42 7.42 0.12 -3.81
N ARG A 43 8.24 0.97 -4.45
CA ARG A 43 7.81 1.83 -5.56
C ARG A 43 7.28 1.02 -6.75
N GLN A 44 7.97 -0.06 -7.13
CA GLN A 44 7.57 -0.94 -8.23
C GLN A 44 6.21 -1.60 -7.97
N MET A 45 6.00 -2.15 -6.77
CA MET A 45 4.72 -2.75 -6.40
C MET A 45 3.58 -1.73 -6.37
N GLU A 46 3.84 -0.49 -5.93
CA GLU A 46 2.85 0.59 -5.99
C GLU A 46 2.43 0.90 -7.43
N LEU A 47 3.39 0.98 -8.36
CA LEU A 47 3.14 1.23 -9.78
C LEU A 47 2.38 0.08 -10.43
N LEU A 48 2.75 -1.17 -10.14
CA LEU A 48 2.02 -2.36 -10.60
C LEU A 48 0.58 -2.35 -10.09
N GLY A 49 0.38 -2.07 -8.81
CA GLY A 49 -0.97 -1.95 -8.23
C GLY A 49 -1.79 -0.84 -8.87
N LYS A 50 -1.18 0.31 -9.18
CA LYS A 50 -1.85 1.40 -9.92
C LYS A 50 -2.22 0.98 -11.35
N ALA A 51 -1.31 0.34 -12.07
CA ALA A 51 -1.57 -0.15 -13.42
C ALA A 51 -2.67 -1.21 -13.42
N ALA A 52 -2.63 -2.14 -12.46
CA ALA A 52 -3.63 -3.18 -12.32
C ALA A 52 -5.02 -2.61 -12.01
N ARG A 53 -5.12 -1.66 -11.08
CA ARG A 53 -6.38 -0.96 -10.79
C ARG A 53 -6.89 -0.15 -11.99
N ARG A 54 -6.02 0.44 -12.79
CA ARG A 54 -6.44 1.15 -14.02
C ARG A 54 -6.96 0.19 -15.08
N ARG A 55 -6.36 -0.99 -15.21
CA ARG A 55 -6.69 -1.96 -16.26
C ARG A 55 -7.88 -2.85 -15.91
N TRP A 56 -7.99 -3.25 -14.64
CA TRP A 56 -8.97 -4.24 -14.16
C TRP A 56 -9.79 -3.76 -12.97
N GLY A 57 -9.57 -2.54 -12.47
CA GLY A 57 -10.38 -1.99 -11.40
C GLY A 57 -11.80 -1.71 -11.88
N MET A 58 -12.79 -2.15 -11.12
CA MET A 58 -14.16 -1.71 -11.31
C MET A 58 -14.30 -0.25 -10.89
N ALA A 59 -15.05 0.53 -11.66
CA ALA A 59 -15.46 1.85 -11.24
C ALA A 59 -16.25 1.73 -9.92
N PRO A 60 -15.93 2.52 -8.89
CA PRO A 60 -16.70 2.50 -7.65
C PRO A 60 -18.13 2.95 -7.91
N ASP A 61 -19.08 2.32 -7.22
CA ASP A 61 -20.50 2.68 -7.29
C ASP A 61 -20.70 4.19 -7.00
N PRO A 62 -21.26 4.95 -7.96
CA PRO A 62 -21.47 6.39 -7.81
C PRO A 62 -22.29 6.76 -6.57
N ALA A 63 -23.29 5.95 -6.20
CA ALA A 63 -24.13 6.21 -5.04
C ALA A 63 -23.32 6.13 -3.73
N ARG A 64 -22.46 5.12 -3.62
CA ARG A 64 -21.54 4.97 -2.49
C ARG A 64 -20.51 6.09 -2.40
N VAL A 65 -19.99 6.55 -3.53
CA VAL A 65 -19.05 7.69 -3.58
C VAL A 65 -19.71 8.96 -3.06
N GLU A 66 -20.94 9.24 -3.47
CA GLU A 66 -21.67 10.43 -3.03
C GLU A 66 -22.01 10.38 -1.54
N ALA A 67 -22.43 9.22 -1.03
CA ALA A 67 -22.68 9.03 0.41
C ALA A 67 -21.42 9.31 1.26
N LEU A 68 -20.24 8.87 0.79
CA LEU A 68 -18.97 9.14 1.47
C LEU A 68 -18.60 10.63 1.44
N ARG A 69 -18.84 11.32 0.31
CA ARG A 69 -18.54 12.75 0.18
C ARG A 69 -19.32 13.61 1.16
N ARG A 70 -20.58 13.27 1.43
CA ARG A 70 -21.40 13.97 2.42
C ARG A 70 -20.82 13.85 3.83
N ARG A 71 -20.43 12.64 4.24
CA ARG A 71 -19.84 12.36 5.56
C ARG A 71 -18.50 13.05 5.85
N ILE A 72 -17.75 13.45 4.82
CA ILE A 72 -16.47 14.18 4.99
C ILE A 72 -16.71 15.69 5.17
N ARG A 73 -17.84 16.20 4.66
CA ARG A 73 -18.18 17.62 4.70
C ARG A 73 -18.85 18.03 6.01
N ASP A 74 -19.59 17.11 6.62
CA ASP A 74 -20.18 17.24 7.96
C ASP A 74 -19.11 17.08 9.06
#